data_AF-A0A135LTX0-F1
#
_entry.id   AF-A0A135LTX0-F1
#
_cell.length_a   1.000
_cell.length_b   1.000
_cell.length_c   1.000
_cell.angle_alpha   90.00
_cell.angle_beta   90.00
_cell.angle_gamma   90.00
#
_symmetry.space_group_name_H-M   'P 1'
#
loop_
_entity.id
_entity.type
_entity.pdbx_description
1 polymer ?
#
loop_
_entity_poly.entity_id
_entity_poly.type
_entity_poly.pdbx_seq_one_letter_code
_entity_poly.pdbx_strand_id
1 'polypeptide(L)'
;MTDNTISCPFCPFADSDTDFVSQHIEFCHPETRETSLLQDNSQDLTGQNSALWPADEDSADKYGYEDDRSFDDEDSLDMLDSYKGGKRGMQRDSTRVNTAKPPRPHSPPRTTNADGIKRLGRSELGPYAHEKKMPSWLKKMLESSDKLKRRETVENETDHLIPVLARLCEQDKSVQRAFFCSPKVRHICKMRREGGFCGYRNIQMMVSWLIKSRGFGHKHFPKEPTILDLQDMIESAWDMGFNSSGRVETGGIKGTRKFIGTPEAQALFMSLEIPCEARSLSERNGVRAHDALYIDVADYFRSACSPEDDSKILQTDLPPIYFQHQGHSMTIVGFEIRENGSANLLVFDPMFKTSPAMERLIRAFVEPSDPTRLLKAYRRGTPYLQKYKIFELLK
;
A
#
# COMPACT_ATOMS: atom_id res chain seq x y z
N MET A 1 -5.26 23.49 -22.14
CA MET A 1 -4.55 23.36 -20.85
C MET A 1 -3.88 22.01 -20.87
N THR A 2 -2.55 21.97 -20.97
CA THR A 2 -1.77 20.73 -20.99
C THR A 2 -1.72 20.17 -19.58
N ASP A 3 -2.28 18.98 -19.40
CA ASP A 3 -2.30 18.26 -18.13
C ASP A 3 -0.87 17.81 -17.80
N ASN A 4 -0.21 18.54 -16.89
CA ASN A 4 1.19 18.32 -16.54
C ASN A 4 1.28 17.20 -15.50
N THR A 5 0.85 16.00 -15.87
CA THR A 5 0.88 14.81 -15.02
C THR A 5 2.27 14.20 -15.02
N ILE A 6 2.82 13.96 -13.83
CA ILE A 6 4.13 13.36 -13.64
C ILE A 6 3.91 11.88 -13.31
N SER A 7 4.52 10.99 -14.09
CA SER A 7 4.38 9.55 -13.91
C SER A 7 5.55 8.98 -13.11
N CYS A 8 5.26 8.03 -12.22
CA CYS A 8 6.27 7.15 -11.66
C CYS A 8 6.97 6.39 -12.81
N PRO A 9 8.31 6.34 -12.85
CA PRO A 9 9.03 5.65 -13.91
C PRO A 9 9.00 4.12 -13.75
N PHE A 10 8.52 3.61 -12.62
CA PHE A 10 8.59 2.19 -12.25
C PHE A 10 7.24 1.46 -12.25
N CYS A 11 6.12 2.18 -12.28
CA CYS A 11 4.77 1.60 -12.38
C CYS A 11 3.77 2.60 -12.99
N PRO A 12 2.52 2.19 -13.29
CA PRO A 12 1.51 3.06 -13.91
C PRO A 12 0.99 4.22 -13.03
N PHE A 13 1.54 4.43 -11.84
CA PHE A 13 1.17 5.54 -10.97
C PHE A 13 1.57 6.88 -11.59
N ALA A 14 0.67 7.87 -11.55
CA ALA A 14 0.96 9.23 -12.00
C ALA A 14 0.08 10.21 -11.23
N ASP A 15 0.66 11.37 -10.90
CA ASP A 15 -0.01 12.48 -10.22
C ASP A 15 0.51 13.82 -10.77
N SER A 16 -0.28 14.88 -10.66
CA SER A 16 0.14 16.23 -11.03
C SER A 16 1.08 16.87 -9.99
N ASP A 17 1.17 16.29 -8.79
CA ASP A 17 2.01 16.76 -7.69
C ASP A 17 3.33 15.97 -7.61
N THR A 18 4.44 16.69 -7.84
CA THR A 18 5.81 16.17 -7.81
C THR A 18 6.15 15.49 -6.49
N ASP A 19 5.67 16.03 -5.37
CA ASP A 19 6.01 15.52 -4.03
C ASP A 19 5.30 14.19 -3.80
N PHE A 20 4.07 14.06 -4.31
CA PHE A 20 3.30 12.82 -4.21
C PHE A 20 3.90 11.71 -5.08
N VAL A 21 4.38 12.05 -6.28
CA VAL A 21 5.11 11.09 -7.14
C VAL A 21 6.46 10.73 -6.52
N SER A 22 7.18 11.68 -5.91
CA SER A 22 8.47 11.43 -5.26
C SER A 22 8.33 10.54 -4.03
N GLN A 23 7.33 10.79 -3.17
CA GLN A 23 6.99 9.92 -2.05
C GLN A 23 6.57 8.54 -2.56
N HIS A 24 5.73 8.47 -3.60
CA HIS A 24 5.39 7.20 -4.22
C HIS A 24 6.64 6.42 -4.67
N ILE A 25 7.61 7.08 -5.30
CA ILE A 25 8.87 6.44 -5.72
C ILE A 25 9.67 5.95 -4.51
N GLU A 26 9.92 6.82 -3.53
CA GLU A 26 10.72 6.49 -2.34
C GLU A 26 10.13 5.32 -1.57
N PHE A 27 8.81 5.31 -1.41
CA PHE A 27 8.13 4.28 -0.65
C PHE A 27 7.88 3.02 -1.49
N CYS A 28 7.35 3.12 -2.71
CA CYS A 28 6.96 1.95 -3.52
C CYS A 28 8.13 1.29 -4.25
N HIS A 29 9.21 2.02 -4.50
CA HIS A 29 10.39 1.56 -5.24
C HIS A 29 11.69 1.85 -4.48
N PRO A 30 11.84 1.35 -3.23
CA PRO A 30 12.96 1.72 -2.37
C PRO A 30 14.32 1.21 -2.87
N GLU A 31 14.33 0.20 -3.73
CA GLU A 31 15.55 -0.46 -4.23
C GLU A 31 16.26 0.32 -5.34
N THR A 32 15.61 1.34 -5.93
CA THR A 32 16.19 2.12 -7.05
C THR A 32 17.08 3.27 -6.58
N ARG A 33 17.15 3.52 -5.26
CA ARG A 33 18.00 4.59 -4.70
C ARG A 33 19.47 4.19 -4.61
N GLU A 34 19.75 2.90 -4.39
CA GLU A 34 21.12 2.37 -4.37
C GLU A 34 21.79 2.49 -5.74
N THR A 35 21.05 2.28 -6.83
CA THR A 35 21.56 2.48 -8.20
C THR A 35 21.90 3.93 -8.53
N SER A 36 21.27 4.91 -7.87
CA SER A 36 21.53 6.33 -8.12
C SER A 36 22.71 6.88 -7.30
N LEU A 37 22.94 6.35 -6.10
CA LEU A 37 24.08 6.73 -5.25
C LEU A 37 25.40 6.09 -5.70
N LEU A 38 25.33 4.93 -6.38
CA LEU A 38 26.51 4.28 -6.96
C LEU A 38 26.96 4.89 -8.30
N GLN A 39 26.13 5.74 -8.93
CA GLN A 39 26.46 6.41 -10.20
C GLN A 39 27.04 7.82 -10.02
N ASP A 40 26.84 8.45 -8.86
CA ASP A 40 27.31 9.83 -8.60
C ASP A 40 28.76 9.90 -8.09
N ASN A 41 29.37 8.75 -7.78
CA ASN A 41 30.73 8.67 -7.23
C ASN A 41 31.84 8.45 -8.28
N SER A 42 31.54 8.61 -9.57
CA SER A 42 32.52 8.37 -10.65
C SER A 42 32.69 9.53 -11.63
N GLN A 43 32.56 10.78 -11.20
CA GLN A 43 33.00 11.95 -11.97
C GLN A 43 33.47 13.06 -11.02
N ASP A 44 34.74 13.02 -10.63
CA ASP A 44 35.63 14.20 -10.60
C ASP A 44 36.99 13.84 -9.99
N LEU A 45 37.93 13.46 -10.86
CA LEU A 45 39.36 13.45 -10.56
C LEU A 45 40.09 14.08 -11.75
N THR A 46 40.32 15.39 -11.72
CA THR A 46 41.52 16.03 -12.29
C THR A 46 41.76 17.43 -11.70
N GLY A 47 42.78 17.53 -10.84
CA GLY A 47 43.82 18.58 -10.83
C GLY A 47 43.48 19.99 -10.32
N GLN A 48 44.05 20.42 -9.18
CA GLN A 48 45.41 20.97 -9.06
C GLN A 48 45.66 21.55 -7.64
N ASN A 49 46.92 21.44 -7.21
CA ASN A 49 47.51 21.80 -5.91
C ASN A 49 47.42 23.29 -5.51
N SER A 50 47.37 23.56 -4.20
CA SER A 50 48.50 24.12 -3.40
C SER A 50 48.07 24.97 -2.19
N ALA A 51 48.52 24.53 -0.98
CA ALA A 51 48.91 25.32 0.21
C ALA A 51 47.81 26.10 0.98
N LEU A 52 47.78 26.27 2.31
CA LEU A 52 48.70 26.17 3.46
C LEU A 52 47.89 25.85 4.75
N TRP A 53 48.52 25.23 5.75
CA TRP A 53 48.08 25.19 7.16
C TRP A 53 48.71 26.38 7.94
N PRO A 54 48.17 26.80 9.11
CA PRO A 54 48.52 26.20 10.42
C PRO A 54 47.26 25.93 11.29
N ALA A 55 47.14 24.78 11.96
CA ALA A 55 47.72 24.41 13.26
C ALA A 55 47.18 25.25 14.43
N ASP A 56 46.39 24.60 15.30
CA ASP A 56 46.42 24.79 16.76
C ASP A 56 45.89 23.52 17.46
N GLU A 57 46.66 23.10 18.46
CA GLU A 57 46.48 21.95 19.36
C GLU A 57 45.46 22.30 20.46
N ASP A 58 44.65 21.34 20.91
CA ASP A 58 44.83 20.72 22.25
C ASP A 58 43.71 19.77 22.69
N SER A 59 44.14 18.74 23.45
CA SER A 59 43.42 17.95 24.46
C SER A 59 42.24 17.07 24.02
N ALA A 60 42.46 15.79 23.70
CA ALA A 60 42.55 14.66 24.66
C ALA A 60 41.29 14.45 25.53
N ASP A 61 40.50 13.41 25.21
CA ASP A 61 40.33 12.30 26.15
C ASP A 61 39.86 11.00 25.49
N LYS A 62 40.52 9.93 25.93
CA LYS A 62 40.46 8.52 25.53
C LYS A 62 39.31 7.81 26.22
N TYR A 63 38.54 6.98 25.51
CA TYR A 63 38.21 5.61 25.91
C TYR A 63 37.91 4.79 24.65
N GLY A 64 38.81 3.86 24.32
CA GLY A 64 38.61 2.84 23.30
C GLY A 64 38.06 1.56 23.90
N TYR A 65 37.30 0.81 23.10
CA TYR A 65 37.49 -0.62 22.93
C TYR A 65 36.95 -1.04 21.55
N GLU A 66 37.85 -1.65 20.79
CA GLU A 66 37.70 -2.43 19.55
C GLU A 66 36.71 -3.60 19.79
N ASP A 67 36.05 -4.24 18.83
CA ASP A 67 36.62 -4.84 17.62
C ASP A 67 35.50 -5.34 16.66
N ASP A 68 35.95 -5.42 15.42
CA ASP A 68 35.42 -5.81 14.13
C ASP A 68 34.51 -7.05 14.06
N ARG A 69 33.54 -7.01 13.14
CA ARG A 69 33.21 -8.13 12.22
C ARG A 69 32.60 -7.57 10.94
N SER A 70 33.47 -7.42 9.94
CA SER A 70 33.14 -7.41 8.52
C SER A 70 32.14 -8.51 8.16
N PHE A 71 31.01 -8.13 7.56
CA PHE A 71 30.12 -9.07 6.90
C PHE A 71 30.44 -9.08 5.42
N ASP A 72 30.82 -10.26 4.94
CA ASP A 72 31.23 -10.52 3.56
C ASP A 72 30.13 -10.14 2.56
N ASP A 73 30.50 -9.25 1.63
CA ASP A 73 29.77 -8.94 0.41
C ASP A 73 30.06 -10.03 -0.63
N GLU A 74 29.28 -11.11 -0.63
CA GLU A 74 29.09 -11.96 -1.81
C GLU A 74 27.60 -12.23 -2.01
N ASP A 75 26.99 -11.41 -2.87
CA ASP A 75 25.99 -11.81 -3.88
C ASP A 75 25.44 -10.53 -4.55
N SER A 76 26.33 -9.78 -5.19
CA SER A 76 25.98 -8.68 -6.10
C SER A 76 26.37 -9.06 -7.51
N LEU A 77 25.57 -9.90 -8.19
CA LEU A 77 25.60 -10.05 -9.65
C LEU A 77 24.36 -10.84 -10.10
N ASP A 78 23.24 -10.15 -10.35
CA ASP A 78 22.22 -10.55 -11.35
C ASP A 78 21.02 -9.59 -11.35
N MET A 79 21.18 -8.31 -11.71
CA MET A 79 20.02 -7.41 -11.86
C MET A 79 20.32 -6.18 -12.73
N LEU A 80 20.75 -6.40 -13.98
CA LEU A 80 20.81 -5.31 -14.96
C LEU A 80 20.38 -5.76 -16.37
N ASP A 81 19.14 -6.21 -16.52
CA ASP A 81 18.44 -6.03 -17.80
C ASP A 81 16.96 -6.41 -17.68
N SER A 82 16.04 -5.42 -17.67
CA SER A 82 14.69 -5.51 -18.26
C SER A 82 13.80 -4.31 -17.93
N TYR A 83 14.20 -3.07 -18.26
CA TYR A 83 13.23 -1.96 -18.36
C TYR A 83 13.65 -0.92 -19.42
N LYS A 84 13.46 -1.23 -20.70
CA LYS A 84 13.25 -0.22 -21.74
C LYS A 84 12.23 -0.73 -22.76
N GLY A 85 11.05 -0.11 -22.78
CA GLY A 85 10.00 -0.34 -23.75
C GLY A 85 9.34 0.99 -24.13
N GLY A 86 10.09 1.85 -24.82
CA GLY A 86 9.58 3.08 -25.42
C GLY A 86 9.25 2.87 -26.90
N LYS A 87 8.07 3.35 -27.30
CA LYS A 87 7.58 3.45 -28.69
C LYS A 87 8.52 4.29 -29.56
N ARG A 88 8.68 3.96 -30.85
CA ARG A 88 8.63 4.89 -32.01
C ARG A 88 8.82 4.16 -33.35
N GLY A 89 8.14 4.67 -34.38
CA GLY A 89 8.21 4.19 -35.76
C GLY A 89 9.29 4.87 -36.63
N MET A 90 9.54 4.23 -37.77
CA MET A 90 10.11 4.68 -39.05
C MET A 90 11.24 5.73 -39.06
N GLN A 91 12.48 5.32 -39.38
CA GLN A 91 13.08 5.42 -40.73
C GLN A 91 14.46 4.72 -40.78
N ARG A 92 14.85 4.29 -41.98
CA ARG A 92 16.00 3.43 -42.32
C ARG A 92 17.35 4.14 -42.11
N ASP A 93 18.38 3.42 -41.62
CA ASP A 93 19.57 3.13 -42.43
C ASP A 93 20.43 1.98 -41.84
N SER A 94 21.33 1.47 -42.66
CA SER A 94 21.88 0.11 -42.66
C SER A 94 23.17 -0.07 -41.83
N THR A 95 23.44 -1.35 -41.49
CA THR A 95 24.71 -1.96 -41.03
C THR A 95 25.08 -1.94 -39.53
N ARG A 96 24.86 -3.08 -38.83
CA ARG A 96 25.90 -3.85 -38.10
C ARG A 96 25.32 -5.01 -37.26
N VAL A 97 25.80 -6.21 -37.60
CA VAL A 97 26.16 -7.37 -36.76
C VAL A 97 25.19 -7.80 -35.64
N ASN A 98 24.56 -8.96 -35.86
CA ASN A 98 23.78 -9.73 -34.89
C ASN A 98 24.63 -10.17 -33.69
N THR A 99 24.29 -9.67 -32.49
CA THR A 99 24.55 -10.38 -31.23
C THR A 99 23.20 -10.84 -30.67
N ALA A 100 22.97 -12.15 -30.67
CA ALA A 100 21.76 -12.74 -30.13
C ALA A 100 21.69 -12.48 -28.61
N LYS A 101 20.60 -11.86 -28.15
CA LYS A 101 20.31 -11.71 -26.72
C LYS A 101 20.06 -13.08 -26.08
N PRO A 102 20.49 -13.31 -24.83
CA PRO A 102 20.19 -14.55 -24.12
C PRO A 102 18.67 -14.66 -23.85
N PRO A 103 18.11 -15.88 -23.81
CA PRO A 103 16.70 -16.09 -23.53
C PRO A 103 16.37 -15.67 -22.09
N ARG A 104 15.28 -14.91 -21.93
CA ARG A 104 14.74 -14.53 -20.61
C ARG A 104 14.32 -15.79 -19.84
N PRO A 105 14.46 -15.84 -18.51
CA PRO A 105 13.97 -16.97 -17.73
C PRO A 105 12.46 -17.12 -17.98
N HIS A 106 12.09 -18.24 -18.61
CA HIS A 106 10.70 -18.57 -18.89
C HIS A 106 9.93 -18.62 -17.56
N SER A 107 8.79 -17.95 -17.49
CA SER A 107 7.80 -18.23 -16.43
C SER A 107 7.56 -19.73 -16.42
N PRO A 108 7.57 -20.40 -15.25
CA PRO A 108 7.25 -21.82 -15.17
C PRO A 108 5.91 -22.08 -15.89
N PRO A 109 5.76 -23.20 -16.61
CA PRO A 109 4.50 -23.56 -17.23
C PRO A 109 3.37 -23.48 -16.20
N ARG A 110 2.22 -22.91 -16.59
CA ARG A 110 1.02 -22.87 -15.73
C ARG A 110 0.59 -24.31 -15.45
N THR A 111 0.93 -24.82 -14.28
CA THR A 111 0.51 -26.14 -13.83
C THR A 111 -0.97 -26.06 -13.43
N THR A 112 -1.82 -26.83 -14.12
CA THR A 112 -3.19 -27.12 -13.72
C THR A 112 -3.18 -28.31 -12.75
N ASN A 113 -3.80 -28.18 -11.59
CA ASN A 113 -4.01 -29.33 -10.71
C ASN A 113 -5.13 -30.25 -11.27
N ALA A 114 -5.37 -31.39 -10.61
CA ALA A 114 -6.39 -32.35 -10.99
C ALA A 114 -7.81 -31.76 -11.10
N ASP A 115 -8.07 -30.67 -10.36
CA ASP A 115 -9.36 -29.96 -10.33
C ASP A 115 -9.45 -28.83 -11.39
N GLY A 116 -8.46 -28.70 -12.27
CA GLY A 116 -8.43 -27.68 -13.33
C GLY A 116 -8.07 -26.26 -12.85
N ILE A 117 -7.76 -26.08 -11.56
CA ILE A 117 -7.35 -24.81 -10.97
C ILE A 117 -5.92 -24.48 -11.41
N LYS A 118 -5.72 -23.25 -11.88
CA LYS A 118 -4.43 -22.75 -12.41
C LYS A 118 -3.72 -21.88 -11.38
N ARG A 119 -2.41 -22.07 -11.28
CA ARG A 119 -1.55 -21.17 -10.50
C ARG A 119 -1.58 -19.76 -11.08
N LEU A 120 -1.73 -18.77 -10.21
CA LEU A 120 -1.69 -17.34 -10.52
C LEU A 120 -0.27 -16.88 -10.84
N GLY A 121 -0.18 -15.73 -11.51
CA GLY A 121 1.07 -15.16 -11.98
C GLY A 121 1.49 -13.90 -11.21
N ARG A 122 2.50 -13.22 -11.76
CA ARG A 122 3.00 -11.94 -11.23
C ARG A 122 1.97 -10.81 -11.27
N SER A 123 0.97 -10.87 -12.14
CA SER A 123 -0.10 -9.88 -12.23
C SER A 123 -1.00 -9.87 -11.01
N GLU A 124 -1.22 -11.04 -10.39
CA GLU A 124 -2.09 -11.19 -9.22
C GLU A 124 -1.27 -11.26 -7.92
N LEU A 125 -0.18 -12.04 -7.91
CA LEU A 125 0.61 -12.32 -6.70
C LEU A 125 1.78 -11.34 -6.50
N GLY A 126 1.94 -10.35 -7.39
CA GLY A 126 3.01 -9.38 -7.33
C GLY A 126 4.38 -9.93 -7.78
N PRO A 127 5.47 -9.14 -7.59
CA PRO A 127 6.80 -9.50 -8.08
C PRO A 127 7.35 -10.82 -7.49
N TYR A 128 6.86 -11.21 -6.31
CA TYR A 128 7.29 -12.40 -5.58
C TYR A 128 6.35 -13.61 -5.77
N ALA A 129 5.57 -13.64 -6.85
CA ALA A 129 4.61 -14.72 -7.17
C ALA A 129 5.16 -16.15 -7.04
N HIS A 130 6.45 -16.34 -7.36
CA HIS A 130 7.11 -17.65 -7.35
C HIS A 130 8.08 -17.83 -6.18
N GLU A 131 8.11 -16.89 -5.24
CA GLU A 131 8.95 -16.98 -4.06
C GLU A 131 8.51 -18.15 -3.18
N LYS A 132 9.48 -18.98 -2.77
CA LYS A 132 9.27 -20.07 -1.82
C LYS A 132 9.37 -19.59 -0.37
N LYS A 133 10.26 -18.64 -0.10
CA LYS A 133 10.51 -18.08 1.22
C LYS A 133 11.09 -16.68 1.09
N MET A 134 10.61 -15.77 1.93
CA MET A 134 11.12 -14.41 2.04
C MET A 134 12.50 -14.38 2.72
N PRO A 135 13.29 -13.31 2.52
CA PRO A 135 14.56 -13.13 3.19
C PRO A 135 14.46 -13.19 4.72
N SER A 136 15.46 -13.76 5.37
CA SER A 136 15.49 -13.96 6.83
C SER A 136 15.44 -12.64 7.60
N TRP A 137 16.10 -11.59 7.10
CA TRP A 137 16.07 -10.25 7.68
C TRP A 137 14.65 -9.67 7.69
N LEU A 138 13.90 -9.86 6.61
CA LEU A 138 12.52 -9.37 6.49
C LEU A 138 11.60 -10.12 7.44
N LYS A 139 11.74 -11.45 7.48
CA LYS A 139 11.00 -12.28 8.44
C LYS A 139 11.24 -11.80 9.89
N LYS A 140 12.50 -11.61 10.29
CA LYS A 140 12.87 -11.09 11.62
C LYS A 140 12.27 -9.71 11.90
N MET A 141 12.21 -8.83 10.90
CA MET A 141 11.59 -7.51 11.01
C MET A 141 10.07 -7.60 11.21
N LEU A 142 9.39 -8.50 10.49
CA LEU A 142 7.96 -8.73 10.66
C LEU A 142 7.65 -9.33 12.04
N GLU A 143 8.51 -10.24 12.54
CA GLU A 143 8.41 -10.80 13.90
C GLU A 143 8.68 -9.75 15.00
N SER A 144 9.64 -8.85 14.79
CA SER A 144 10.02 -7.84 15.79
C SER A 144 9.03 -6.69 15.90
N SER A 145 8.18 -6.48 14.89
CA SER A 145 7.06 -5.51 14.97
C SER A 145 6.15 -5.76 16.18
N ASP A 146 6.02 -7.02 16.62
CA ASP A 146 5.30 -7.40 17.83
C ASP A 146 5.99 -6.94 19.13
N LYS A 147 7.32 -6.84 19.13
CA LYS A 147 8.12 -6.38 20.28
C LYS A 147 8.13 -4.86 20.40
N LEU A 148 8.05 -4.15 19.27
CA LEU A 148 8.03 -2.69 19.23
C LEU A 148 6.73 -2.11 19.81
N LYS A 149 5.64 -2.89 19.84
CA LYS A 149 4.36 -2.55 20.51
C LYS A 149 4.45 -2.33 22.03
N ARG A 150 5.59 -2.62 22.67
CA ARG A 150 5.85 -2.23 24.08
C ARG A 150 6.22 -0.74 24.24
N ARG A 151 6.53 -0.03 23.14
CA ARG A 151 6.63 1.44 23.11
C ARG A 151 5.24 2.01 22.81
N GLU A 152 4.89 3.15 23.42
CA GLU A 152 3.57 3.80 23.27
C GLU A 152 3.20 4.15 21.82
N THR A 153 4.16 4.21 20.90
CA THR A 153 3.94 4.48 19.48
C THR A 153 4.66 3.46 18.59
N VAL A 154 3.92 2.82 17.68
CA VAL A 154 4.48 1.96 16.63
C VAL A 154 4.68 2.81 15.38
N GLU A 155 5.87 2.75 14.78
CA GLU A 155 6.31 3.69 13.73
C GLU A 155 5.38 3.73 12.49
N ASN A 156 4.68 2.64 12.20
CA ASN A 156 3.84 2.48 11.02
C ASN A 156 2.33 2.56 11.32
N GLU A 157 1.96 3.04 12.50
CA GLU A 157 0.58 3.10 12.97
C GLU A 157 0.18 4.52 13.36
N THR A 158 -1.03 4.93 12.95
CA THR A 158 -1.59 6.23 13.30
C THR A 158 -3.05 6.11 13.73
N ASP A 159 -3.33 6.49 14.98
CA ASP A 159 -4.68 6.57 15.53
C ASP A 159 -5.32 7.94 15.32
N HIS A 160 -6.66 8.01 15.45
CA HIS A 160 -7.45 9.25 15.42
C HIS A 160 -7.37 10.05 14.11
N LEU A 161 -7.01 9.40 13.00
CA LEU A 161 -6.92 10.06 11.70
C LEU A 161 -8.29 10.35 11.09
N ILE A 162 -9.31 9.49 11.29
CA ILE A 162 -10.68 9.72 10.80
C ILE A 162 -11.28 11.03 11.37
N PRO A 163 -11.24 11.30 12.69
CA PRO A 163 -11.67 12.59 13.23
C PRO A 163 -10.96 13.81 12.63
N VAL A 164 -9.69 13.68 12.23
CA VAL A 164 -8.98 14.75 11.52
C VAL A 164 -9.57 14.93 10.12
N LEU A 165 -9.75 13.84 9.36
CA LEU A 165 -10.34 13.90 8.02
C LEU A 165 -11.75 14.49 8.05
N ALA A 166 -12.57 14.11 9.04
CA ALA A 166 -13.90 14.67 9.25
C ALA A 166 -13.87 16.20 9.43
N ARG A 167 -12.98 16.72 10.30
CA ARG A 167 -12.80 18.17 10.48
C ARG A 167 -12.30 18.87 9.22
N LEU A 168 -11.38 18.25 8.48
CA LEU A 168 -10.89 18.80 7.22
C LEU A 168 -12.00 18.88 6.16
N CYS A 169 -12.85 17.85 6.06
CA CYS A 169 -14.01 17.85 5.16
C CYS A 169 -15.06 18.89 5.59
N GLU A 170 -15.26 19.11 6.90
CA GLU A 170 -16.12 20.19 7.41
C GLU A 170 -15.63 21.57 6.93
N GLN A 171 -14.31 21.80 6.99
CA GLN A 171 -13.68 23.06 6.59
C GLN A 171 -13.58 23.26 5.07
N ASP A 172 -13.51 22.18 4.29
CA ASP A 172 -13.47 22.24 2.84
C ASP A 172 -14.85 22.66 2.29
N LYS A 173 -14.93 23.90 1.77
CA LYS A 173 -16.15 24.49 1.20
C LYS A 173 -16.66 23.78 -0.06
N SER A 174 -15.82 22.95 -0.70
CA SER A 174 -16.23 22.17 -1.87
C SER A 174 -16.90 20.85 -1.50
N VAL A 175 -16.84 20.44 -0.23
CA VAL A 175 -17.56 19.27 0.29
C VAL A 175 -18.97 19.70 0.64
N GLN A 176 -19.94 19.06 -0.01
CA GLN A 176 -21.36 19.20 0.32
C GLN A 176 -21.70 18.33 1.51
N ARG A 177 -21.26 17.06 1.48
CA ARG A 177 -21.53 16.10 2.55
C ARG A 177 -20.45 15.02 2.60
N ALA A 178 -20.08 14.55 3.79
CA ALA A 178 -19.19 13.41 3.94
C ALA A 178 -19.65 12.44 5.03
N PHE A 179 -19.41 11.16 4.76
CA PHE A 179 -19.77 10.04 5.62
C PHE A 179 -18.49 9.29 5.98
N PHE A 180 -18.34 8.90 7.24
CA PHE A 180 -17.19 8.16 7.74
C PHE A 180 -17.63 6.89 8.46
N CYS A 181 -16.79 5.87 8.37
CA CYS A 181 -16.89 4.70 9.22
C CYS A 181 -16.48 5.06 10.66
N SER A 182 -16.49 4.07 11.55
CA SER A 182 -16.14 4.27 12.94
C SER A 182 -14.76 4.94 13.10
N PRO A 183 -14.62 5.94 13.98
CA PRO A 183 -13.34 6.62 14.23
C PRO A 183 -12.30 5.73 14.90
N LYS A 184 -12.67 4.49 15.25
CA LYS A 184 -11.83 3.50 15.90
C LYS A 184 -10.85 2.81 14.94
N VAL A 185 -11.00 2.97 13.62
CA VAL A 185 -10.03 2.44 12.66
C VAL A 185 -8.66 3.09 12.85
N ARG A 186 -7.63 2.27 12.99
CA ARG A 186 -6.23 2.70 12.96
C ARG A 186 -5.72 2.70 11.53
N HIS A 187 -4.99 3.73 11.14
CA HIS A 187 -4.24 3.70 9.89
C HIS A 187 -2.95 2.91 10.07
N ILE A 188 -2.68 1.92 9.22
CA ILE A 188 -1.49 1.08 9.30
C ILE A 188 -0.80 1.11 7.93
N CYS A 189 0.34 1.80 7.86
CA CYS A 189 1.14 1.86 6.65
C CYS A 189 2.21 0.77 6.65
N LYS A 190 2.88 0.63 5.50
CA LYS A 190 4.02 -0.26 5.35
C LYS A 190 5.24 0.26 6.10
N MET A 191 6.05 -0.67 6.59
CA MET A 191 7.38 -0.39 7.14
C MET A 191 8.40 -0.20 6.00
N ARG A 192 9.50 0.48 6.32
CA ARG A 192 10.59 0.70 5.37
C ARG A 192 11.16 -0.65 4.90
N ARG A 193 11.36 -0.80 3.58
CA ARG A 193 11.88 -2.02 2.90
C ARG A 193 11.01 -3.28 3.02
N GLU A 194 9.78 -3.22 3.54
CA GLU A 194 8.99 -4.46 3.73
C GLU A 194 8.51 -5.13 2.43
N GLY A 195 8.41 -4.37 1.33
CA GLY A 195 7.81 -4.84 0.07
C GLY A 195 6.32 -4.49 -0.02
N GLY A 196 5.55 -5.34 -0.70
CA GLY A 196 4.11 -5.14 -0.93
C GLY A 196 3.26 -6.10 -0.09
N PHE A 197 2.79 -5.63 1.06
CA PHE A 197 1.87 -6.35 1.95
C PHE A 197 0.53 -5.61 2.09
N CYS A 198 0.13 -4.82 1.10
CA CYS A 198 -1.05 -3.95 1.19
C CYS A 198 -2.32 -4.70 1.62
N GLY A 199 -2.63 -5.86 1.04
CA GLY A 199 -3.79 -6.67 1.45
C GLY A 199 -3.77 -7.06 2.94
N TYR A 200 -2.62 -7.49 3.45
CA TYR A 200 -2.46 -7.81 4.87
C TYR A 200 -2.60 -6.56 5.76
N ARG A 201 -2.03 -5.42 5.36
CA ARG A 201 -2.17 -4.15 6.09
C ARG A 201 -3.63 -3.68 6.14
N ASN A 202 -4.39 -3.86 5.06
CA ASN A 202 -5.82 -3.56 5.04
C ASN A 202 -6.62 -4.48 5.96
N ILE A 203 -6.29 -5.78 6.03
CA ILE A 203 -6.87 -6.68 7.04
C ILE A 203 -6.56 -6.20 8.46
N GLN A 204 -5.30 -5.80 8.74
CA GLN A 204 -4.95 -5.21 10.04
C GLN A 204 -5.78 -3.95 10.34
N MET A 205 -6.02 -3.08 9.35
CA MET A 205 -6.88 -1.90 9.57
C MET A 205 -8.32 -2.29 9.91
N MET A 206 -8.90 -3.30 9.26
CA MET A 206 -10.22 -3.84 9.64
C MET A 206 -10.24 -4.46 11.04
N VAL A 207 -9.21 -5.26 11.36
CA VAL A 207 -9.07 -5.90 12.69
C VAL A 207 -8.88 -4.86 13.79
N SER A 208 -8.16 -3.77 13.53
CA SER A 208 -8.00 -2.68 14.49
C SER A 208 -9.35 -2.10 14.95
N TRP A 209 -10.31 -1.97 14.02
CA TRP A 209 -11.68 -1.58 14.33
C TRP A 209 -12.40 -2.67 15.12
N LEU A 210 -12.34 -3.94 14.71
CA LEU A 210 -12.96 -5.04 15.43
C LEU A 210 -12.53 -5.07 16.91
N ILE A 211 -11.22 -4.97 17.16
CA ILE A 211 -10.65 -4.96 18.51
C ILE A 211 -11.17 -3.76 19.31
N LYS A 212 -11.02 -2.53 18.79
CA LYS A 212 -11.36 -1.30 19.53
C LYS A 212 -12.86 -1.10 19.70
N SER A 213 -13.66 -1.56 18.74
CA SER A 213 -15.12 -1.52 18.83
C SER A 213 -15.68 -2.64 19.68
N ARG A 214 -14.86 -3.63 20.08
CA ARG A 214 -15.31 -4.90 20.68
C ARG A 214 -16.38 -5.57 19.82
N GLY A 215 -16.21 -5.50 18.50
CA GLY A 215 -17.14 -6.04 17.52
C GLY A 215 -17.29 -7.55 17.60
N PHE A 216 -18.25 -8.12 16.88
CA PHE A 216 -18.42 -9.57 16.81
C PHE A 216 -17.12 -10.23 16.31
N GLY A 217 -16.69 -11.32 16.96
CA GLY A 217 -15.44 -12.02 16.64
C GLY A 217 -14.14 -11.35 17.11
N HIS A 218 -14.17 -10.19 17.81
CA HIS A 218 -12.95 -9.55 18.33
C HIS A 218 -12.10 -10.46 19.23
N LYS A 219 -12.73 -11.45 19.89
CA LYS A 219 -12.03 -12.42 20.76
C LYS A 219 -11.03 -13.30 20.02
N HIS A 220 -11.19 -13.48 18.70
CA HIS A 220 -10.19 -14.16 17.87
C HIS A 220 -8.91 -13.33 17.70
N PHE A 221 -8.96 -12.04 18.01
CA PHE A 221 -7.84 -11.10 17.90
C PHE A 221 -7.53 -10.47 19.27
N PRO A 222 -6.87 -11.20 20.20
CA PRO A 222 -6.48 -10.64 21.50
C PRO A 222 -5.50 -9.47 21.35
N LYS A 223 -4.79 -9.41 20.22
CA LYS A 223 -3.94 -8.31 19.79
C LYS A 223 -4.02 -8.19 18.27
N GLU A 224 -3.55 -7.07 17.74
CA GLU A 224 -3.41 -6.86 16.30
C GLU A 224 -2.45 -7.92 15.71
N PRO A 225 -2.91 -8.76 14.75
CA PRO A 225 -2.10 -9.83 14.16
C PRO A 225 -0.95 -9.26 13.33
N THR A 226 0.19 -9.94 13.33
CA THR A 226 1.30 -9.63 12.41
C THR A 226 1.00 -10.14 11.00
N ILE A 227 1.82 -9.74 10.02
CA ILE A 227 1.73 -10.28 8.66
C ILE A 227 1.87 -11.81 8.65
N LEU A 228 2.76 -12.35 9.50
CA LEU A 228 3.01 -13.79 9.59
C LEU A 228 1.82 -14.51 10.23
N ASP A 229 1.22 -13.93 11.28
CA ASP A 229 -0.01 -14.47 11.88
C ASP A 229 -1.13 -14.52 10.84
N LEU A 230 -1.31 -13.45 10.06
CA LEU A 230 -2.33 -13.41 9.00
C LEU A 230 -2.08 -14.48 7.92
N GLN A 231 -0.83 -14.70 7.50
CA GLN A 231 -0.50 -15.78 6.58
C GLN A 231 -0.88 -17.15 7.15
N ASP A 232 -0.59 -17.38 8.44
CA ASP A 232 -0.94 -18.63 9.11
C ASP A 232 -2.45 -18.83 9.22
N MET A 233 -3.19 -17.77 9.56
CA MET A 233 -4.65 -17.81 9.70
C MET A 233 -5.35 -18.00 8.36
N ILE A 234 -4.91 -17.32 7.29
CA ILE A 234 -5.47 -17.46 5.93
C ILE A 234 -5.25 -18.88 5.41
N GLU A 235 -4.03 -19.43 5.56
CA GLU A 235 -3.78 -20.81 5.15
C GLU A 235 -4.57 -21.83 5.97
N SER A 236 -4.80 -21.57 7.26
CA SER A 236 -5.67 -22.39 8.09
C SER A 236 -7.13 -22.31 7.63
N ALA A 237 -7.58 -21.15 7.15
CA ALA A 237 -8.91 -20.98 6.54
C ALA A 237 -9.07 -21.85 5.28
N TRP A 238 -8.03 -21.94 4.45
CA TRP A 238 -8.02 -22.84 3.29
C TRP A 238 -8.10 -24.30 3.70
N ASP A 239 -7.40 -24.69 4.77
CA ASP A 239 -7.42 -26.07 5.30
C ASP A 239 -8.80 -26.42 5.89
N MET A 240 -9.55 -25.42 6.36
CA MET A 240 -10.96 -25.55 6.77
C MET A 240 -11.96 -25.54 5.60
N GLY A 241 -11.49 -25.35 4.36
CA GLY A 241 -12.31 -25.39 3.15
C GLY A 241 -12.83 -24.03 2.65
N PHE A 242 -12.53 -22.92 3.33
CA PHE A 242 -12.92 -21.58 2.89
C PHE A 242 -11.99 -21.08 1.80
N ASN A 243 -12.51 -20.74 0.61
CA ASN A 243 -11.71 -20.28 -0.55
C ASN A 243 -10.44 -21.11 -0.78
N SER A 244 -10.54 -22.44 -0.62
CA SER A 244 -9.40 -23.36 -0.59
C SER A 244 -8.61 -23.42 -1.90
N SER A 245 -9.20 -22.97 -3.02
CA SER A 245 -8.49 -22.78 -4.29
C SER A 245 -7.28 -21.85 -4.16
N GLY A 246 -7.33 -20.88 -3.23
CA GLY A 246 -6.23 -19.96 -2.91
C GLY A 246 -4.92 -20.69 -2.60
N ARG A 247 -4.96 -21.87 -1.96
CA ARG A 247 -3.77 -22.68 -1.69
C ARG A 247 -3.06 -23.11 -2.99
N VAL A 248 -3.82 -23.50 -4.00
CA VAL A 248 -3.30 -23.94 -5.31
C VAL A 248 -2.93 -22.73 -6.17
N GLU A 249 -3.80 -21.73 -6.20
CA GLU A 249 -3.64 -20.49 -6.96
C GLU A 249 -2.36 -19.74 -6.58
N THR A 250 -2.05 -19.66 -5.28
CA THR A 250 -0.84 -19.00 -4.78
C THR A 250 0.36 -19.95 -4.70
N GLY A 251 0.11 -21.26 -4.52
CA GLY A 251 1.10 -22.24 -4.12
C GLY A 251 1.62 -22.03 -2.68
N GLY A 252 0.76 -21.52 -1.81
CA GLY A 252 1.06 -21.15 -0.42
C GLY A 252 1.60 -19.73 -0.29
N ILE A 253 1.21 -19.05 0.79
CA ILE A 253 1.60 -17.67 1.12
C ILE A 253 2.51 -17.58 2.35
N LYS A 254 2.50 -18.59 3.25
CA LYS A 254 3.30 -18.60 4.48
C LYS A 254 4.77 -18.34 4.21
N GLY A 255 5.30 -17.36 4.93
CA GLY A 255 6.72 -17.00 4.85
C GLY A 255 7.11 -16.42 3.49
N THR A 256 6.17 -15.89 2.69
CA THR A 256 6.46 -15.31 1.37
C THR A 256 5.96 -13.87 1.27
N ARG A 257 6.39 -13.13 0.24
CA ARG A 257 5.97 -11.76 -0.06
C ARG A 257 4.87 -11.68 -1.11
N LYS A 258 4.12 -12.77 -1.31
CA LYS A 258 3.02 -12.81 -2.28
C LYS A 258 1.90 -11.87 -1.85
N PHE A 259 1.36 -11.16 -2.84
CA PHE A 259 0.15 -10.37 -2.64
C PHE A 259 -1.03 -11.29 -2.34
N ILE A 260 -1.99 -10.73 -1.61
CA ILE A 260 -3.29 -11.33 -1.35
C ILE A 260 -4.36 -10.34 -1.78
N GLY A 261 -5.57 -10.84 -1.98
CA GLY A 261 -6.73 -10.05 -2.36
C GLY A 261 -7.94 -10.31 -1.48
N THR A 262 -9.09 -9.93 -2.03
CA THR A 262 -10.42 -10.11 -1.42
C THR A 262 -10.70 -11.57 -1.04
N PRO A 263 -10.35 -12.59 -1.85
CA PRO A 263 -10.60 -13.99 -1.48
C PRO A 263 -9.87 -14.44 -0.21
N GLU A 264 -8.63 -14.02 0.01
CA GLU A 264 -7.89 -14.35 1.23
C GLU A 264 -8.47 -13.65 2.46
N ALA A 265 -8.80 -12.37 2.33
CA ALA A 265 -9.44 -11.61 3.42
C ALA A 265 -10.79 -12.23 3.79
N GLN A 266 -11.60 -12.61 2.79
CA GLN A 266 -12.88 -13.29 3.01
C GLN A 266 -12.70 -14.65 3.69
N ALA A 267 -11.74 -15.46 3.23
CA ALA A 267 -11.44 -16.76 3.82
C ALA A 267 -11.14 -16.63 5.32
N LEU A 268 -10.28 -15.66 5.67
CA LEU A 268 -9.92 -15.36 7.04
C LEU A 268 -11.16 -15.05 7.89
N PHE A 269 -11.95 -14.04 7.51
CA PHE A 269 -13.09 -13.61 8.33
C PHE A 269 -14.17 -14.70 8.43
N MET A 270 -14.50 -15.38 7.32
CA MET A 270 -15.47 -16.47 7.33
C MET A 270 -15.04 -17.63 8.22
N SER A 271 -13.74 -17.98 8.22
CA SER A 271 -13.22 -19.07 9.07
C SER A 271 -13.26 -18.76 10.57
N LEU A 272 -13.34 -17.48 10.93
CA LEU A 272 -13.51 -16.98 12.29
C LEU A 272 -14.98 -16.67 12.62
N GLU A 273 -15.90 -17.10 11.76
CA GLU A 273 -17.35 -16.83 11.87
C GLU A 273 -17.71 -15.33 11.87
N ILE A 274 -16.80 -14.45 11.44
CA ILE A 274 -17.05 -13.02 11.34
C ILE A 274 -17.83 -12.77 10.05
N PRO A 275 -19.07 -12.24 10.12
CA PRO A 275 -19.87 -11.98 8.93
C PRO A 275 -19.16 -10.98 8.02
N CYS A 276 -19.05 -11.31 6.73
CA CYS A 276 -18.54 -10.43 5.71
C CYS A 276 -19.19 -10.70 4.35
N GLU A 277 -19.31 -9.66 3.52
CA GLU A 277 -19.81 -9.76 2.14
C GLU A 277 -18.72 -9.34 1.16
N ALA A 278 -18.28 -10.28 0.33
CA ALA A 278 -17.40 -9.98 -0.81
C ALA A 278 -18.25 -9.62 -2.04
N ARG A 279 -17.90 -8.52 -2.72
CA ARG A 279 -18.58 -8.08 -3.93
C ARG A 279 -17.59 -7.71 -5.02
N SER A 280 -17.77 -8.26 -6.21
CA SER A 280 -17.02 -7.87 -7.42
C SER A 280 -17.86 -6.92 -8.27
N LEU A 281 -17.28 -5.78 -8.61
CA LEU A 281 -17.93 -4.68 -9.33
C LEU A 281 -17.20 -4.45 -10.65
N SER A 282 -17.89 -4.71 -11.75
CA SER A 282 -17.41 -4.48 -13.12
C SER A 282 -18.45 -3.70 -13.92
N GLU A 283 -18.06 -3.25 -15.11
CA GLU A 283 -18.99 -2.61 -16.03
C GLU A 283 -20.14 -3.58 -16.40
N ARG A 284 -21.39 -3.14 -16.19
CA ARG A 284 -22.58 -3.95 -16.46
C ARG A 284 -23.76 -3.06 -16.82
N ASN A 285 -24.52 -3.45 -17.85
CA ASN A 285 -25.73 -2.73 -18.29
C ASN A 285 -25.51 -1.23 -18.55
N GLY A 286 -24.33 -0.86 -19.07
CA GLY A 286 -23.97 0.54 -19.33
C GLY A 286 -23.53 1.34 -18.10
N VAL A 287 -23.57 0.77 -16.89
CA VAL A 287 -23.01 1.37 -15.67
C VAL A 287 -21.52 1.06 -15.63
N ARG A 288 -20.68 2.11 -15.59
CA ARG A 288 -19.22 1.96 -15.50
C ARG A 288 -18.85 1.39 -14.13
N ALA A 289 -17.75 0.62 -14.06
CA ALA A 289 -17.31 -0.02 -12.83
C ALA A 289 -17.14 0.95 -11.64
N HIS A 290 -16.63 2.17 -11.88
CA HIS A 290 -16.46 3.16 -10.82
C HIS A 290 -17.77 3.82 -10.39
N ASP A 291 -18.76 3.92 -11.27
CA ASP A 291 -20.11 4.39 -10.90
C ASP A 291 -20.79 3.34 -10.01
N ALA A 292 -20.67 2.06 -10.37
CA ALA A 292 -21.16 0.95 -9.53
C ALA A 292 -20.47 0.93 -8.15
N LEU A 293 -19.17 1.20 -8.09
CA LEU A 293 -18.41 1.37 -6.85
C LEU A 293 -18.95 2.52 -5.99
N TYR A 294 -19.19 3.68 -6.57
CA TYR A 294 -19.76 4.80 -5.82
C TYR A 294 -21.16 4.50 -5.28
N ILE A 295 -22.01 3.84 -6.07
CA ILE A 295 -23.35 3.44 -5.63
C ILE A 295 -23.23 2.50 -4.43
N ASP A 296 -22.42 1.44 -4.54
CA ASP A 296 -22.29 0.42 -3.49
C ASP A 296 -21.76 0.99 -2.17
N VAL A 297 -20.73 1.84 -2.24
CA VAL A 297 -20.13 2.49 -1.06
C VAL A 297 -21.06 3.53 -0.45
N ALA A 298 -21.76 4.30 -1.28
CA ALA A 298 -22.72 5.29 -0.79
C ALA A 298 -23.89 4.61 -0.07
N ASP A 299 -24.40 3.49 -0.61
CA ASP A 299 -25.48 2.71 0.02
C ASP A 299 -25.02 2.10 1.35
N TYR A 300 -23.78 1.62 1.43
CA TYR A 300 -23.20 1.14 2.68
C TYR A 300 -23.22 2.21 3.78
N PHE A 301 -22.68 3.41 3.52
CA PHE A 301 -22.65 4.46 4.53
C PHE A 301 -24.04 5.02 4.86
N ARG A 302 -24.92 5.15 3.87
CA ARG A 302 -26.30 5.60 4.09
C ARG A 302 -27.12 4.63 4.93
N SER A 303 -26.81 3.33 4.90
CA SER A 303 -27.53 2.31 5.67
C SER A 303 -27.50 2.54 7.19
N ALA A 304 -26.50 3.27 7.69
CA ALA A 304 -26.36 3.62 9.11
C ALA A 304 -26.79 5.06 9.44
N CYS A 305 -27.32 5.81 8.47
CA CYS A 305 -27.70 7.21 8.65
C CYS A 305 -29.22 7.37 8.71
N SER A 306 -29.71 8.30 9.53
CA SER A 306 -31.12 8.71 9.49
C SER A 306 -31.40 9.50 8.21
N PRO A 307 -32.52 9.26 7.50
CA PRO A 307 -32.92 10.07 6.35
C PRO A 307 -33.14 11.56 6.68
N GLU A 308 -33.43 11.87 7.95
CA GLU A 308 -33.71 13.22 8.43
C GLU A 308 -32.44 13.97 8.86
N ASP A 309 -31.31 13.28 8.99
CA ASP A 309 -30.04 13.94 9.31
C ASP A 309 -29.60 14.77 8.11
N ASP A 310 -29.41 16.08 8.30
CA ASP A 310 -28.96 17.04 7.29
C ASP A 310 -27.53 17.54 7.57
N SER A 311 -26.84 16.94 8.54
CA SER A 311 -25.47 17.29 8.90
C SER A 311 -24.54 17.18 7.70
N LYS A 312 -23.60 18.13 7.58
CA LYS A 312 -22.54 18.09 6.57
C LYS A 312 -21.65 16.87 6.75
N ILE A 313 -21.30 16.52 8.00
CA ILE A 313 -20.41 15.41 8.32
C ILE A 313 -21.12 14.39 9.20
N LEU A 314 -21.14 13.14 8.74
CA LEU A 314 -21.73 12.01 9.45
C LEU A 314 -20.64 11.02 9.81
N GLN A 315 -20.50 10.74 11.09
CA GLN A 315 -19.64 9.67 11.58
C GLN A 315 -20.51 8.54 12.10
N THR A 316 -20.33 7.35 11.53
CA THR A 316 -21.09 6.15 11.87
C THR A 316 -20.26 5.22 12.76
N ASP A 317 -20.85 4.12 13.23
CA ASP A 317 -20.12 3.01 13.88
C ASP A 317 -19.81 1.85 12.92
N LEU A 318 -20.07 2.03 11.61
CA LEU A 318 -19.83 1.00 10.60
C LEU A 318 -18.35 0.58 10.54
N PRO A 319 -18.06 -0.67 10.15
CA PRO A 319 -16.72 -1.08 9.78
C PRO A 319 -16.13 -0.24 8.64
N PRO A 320 -14.79 -0.19 8.49
CA PRO A 320 -14.17 0.20 7.23
C PRO A 320 -14.34 -0.91 6.18
N ILE A 321 -14.19 -0.57 4.90
CA ILE A 321 -14.35 -1.51 3.78
C ILE A 321 -12.98 -1.87 3.19
N TYR A 322 -12.66 -3.16 3.05
CA TYR A 322 -11.51 -3.59 2.25
C TYR A 322 -11.79 -3.28 0.78
N PHE A 323 -10.88 -2.60 0.10
CA PHE A 323 -11.06 -2.16 -1.27
C PHE A 323 -9.90 -2.60 -2.15
N GLN A 324 -10.21 -3.41 -3.16
CA GLN A 324 -9.24 -3.95 -4.12
C GLN A 324 -9.52 -3.42 -5.52
N HIS A 325 -8.44 -3.12 -6.24
CA HIS A 325 -8.43 -3.12 -7.69
C HIS A 325 -7.16 -3.83 -8.17
N GLN A 326 -6.96 -3.93 -9.48
CA GLN A 326 -5.76 -4.59 -10.01
C GLN A 326 -4.49 -3.93 -9.47
N GLY A 327 -3.62 -4.74 -8.86
CA GLY A 327 -2.27 -4.38 -8.42
C GLY A 327 -2.17 -3.69 -7.06
N HIS A 328 -3.28 -3.30 -6.41
CA HIS A 328 -3.23 -2.64 -5.10
C HIS A 328 -4.55 -2.75 -4.32
N SER A 329 -4.47 -2.70 -2.99
CA SER A 329 -5.62 -2.58 -2.11
C SER A 329 -5.45 -1.46 -1.11
N MET A 330 -6.58 -0.89 -0.70
CA MET A 330 -6.72 0.17 0.27
C MET A 330 -7.88 -0.16 1.22
N THR A 331 -8.09 0.70 2.21
CA THR A 331 -9.22 0.61 3.13
C THR A 331 -10.08 1.86 2.95
N ILE A 332 -11.35 1.71 2.54
CA ILE A 332 -12.28 2.85 2.48
C ILE A 332 -12.75 3.15 3.90
N VAL A 333 -12.55 4.40 4.31
CA VAL A 333 -12.93 4.93 5.62
C VAL A 333 -14.03 5.98 5.54
N GLY A 334 -14.43 6.36 4.33
CA GLY A 334 -15.52 7.29 4.12
C GLY A 334 -15.87 7.53 2.66
N PHE A 335 -16.88 8.35 2.46
CA PHE A 335 -17.41 8.76 1.16
C PHE A 335 -17.82 10.23 1.24
N GLU A 336 -17.42 11.04 0.27
CA GLU A 336 -17.84 12.45 0.21
C GLU A 336 -18.51 12.78 -1.12
N ILE A 337 -19.47 13.70 -1.05
CA ILE A 337 -20.16 14.34 -2.16
C ILE A 337 -19.71 15.80 -2.16
N ARG A 338 -19.37 16.30 -3.35
CA ARG A 338 -18.91 17.67 -3.56
C ARG A 338 -20.01 18.53 -4.15
N GLU A 339 -19.90 19.85 -3.96
CA GLU A 339 -20.86 20.85 -4.47
C GLU A 339 -21.06 20.79 -5.99
N ASN A 340 -20.04 20.35 -6.74
CA ASN A 340 -20.14 20.18 -8.19
C ASN A 340 -20.78 18.84 -8.62
N GLY A 341 -21.34 18.08 -7.68
CA GLY A 341 -21.96 16.77 -7.91
C GLY A 341 -20.98 15.60 -8.06
N SER A 342 -19.66 15.86 -8.06
CA SER A 342 -18.67 14.78 -8.04
C SER A 342 -18.55 14.15 -6.64
N ALA A 343 -17.98 12.96 -6.59
CA ALA A 343 -17.75 12.24 -5.33
C ALA A 343 -16.28 11.81 -5.22
N ASN A 344 -15.84 11.56 -3.99
CA ASN A 344 -14.59 10.88 -3.70
C ASN A 344 -14.83 9.77 -2.68
N LEU A 345 -14.11 8.67 -2.84
CA LEU A 345 -13.85 7.77 -1.73
C LEU A 345 -12.79 8.40 -0.82
N LEU A 346 -12.97 8.27 0.49
CA LEU A 346 -11.95 8.60 1.48
C LEU A 346 -11.30 7.29 1.90
N VAL A 347 -9.99 7.18 1.69
CA VAL A 347 -9.25 5.93 1.84
C VAL A 347 -8.02 6.08 2.72
N PHE A 348 -7.74 5.02 3.45
CA PHE A 348 -6.45 4.71 4.01
C PHE A 348 -5.67 3.84 3.04
N ASP A 349 -4.52 4.33 2.61
CA ASP A 349 -3.66 3.64 1.65
C ASP A 349 -2.39 3.18 2.38
N PRO A 350 -2.18 1.87 2.55
CA PRO A 350 -1.07 1.35 3.35
C PRO A 350 0.30 1.68 2.74
N MET A 351 0.38 2.21 1.52
CA MET A 351 1.64 2.61 0.90
C MET A 351 2.18 3.96 1.39
N PHE A 352 1.32 4.79 2.00
CA PHE A 352 1.69 6.15 2.38
C PHE A 352 1.70 6.30 3.89
N LYS A 353 2.78 6.87 4.45
CA LYS A 353 2.84 7.24 5.86
C LYS A 353 1.96 8.46 6.12
N THR A 354 1.39 8.55 7.31
CA THR A 354 0.74 9.80 7.76
C THR A 354 1.76 10.94 7.72
N SER A 355 1.41 12.03 7.05
CA SER A 355 2.33 13.17 6.93
C SER A 355 2.51 13.89 8.28
N PRO A 356 3.67 14.54 8.52
CA PRO A 356 3.88 15.32 9.75
C PRO A 356 2.82 16.41 9.96
N ALA A 357 2.25 16.95 8.88
CA ALA A 357 1.15 17.91 8.97
C ALA A 357 -0.12 17.28 9.55
N MET A 358 -0.49 16.08 9.08
CA MET A 358 -1.63 15.34 9.63
C MET A 358 -1.38 14.92 11.09
N GLU A 359 -0.16 14.50 11.43
CA GLU A 359 0.19 14.19 12.81
C GLU A 359 0.05 15.39 13.76
N ARG A 360 0.42 16.59 13.32
CA ARG A 360 0.21 17.82 14.11
C ARG A 360 -1.28 18.07 14.36
N LEU A 361 -2.13 17.84 13.37
CA LEU A 361 -3.58 18.00 13.49
C LEU A 361 -4.23 16.96 14.41
N ILE A 362 -3.61 15.79 14.60
CA ILE A 362 -4.03 14.81 15.60
C ILE A 362 -3.76 15.35 17.01
N ARG A 363 -2.57 15.91 17.23
CA ARG A 363 -2.13 16.38 18.55
C ARG A 363 -2.72 17.72 18.97
N ALA A 364 -3.09 18.56 18.00
CA ALA A 364 -3.58 19.91 18.26
C ALA A 364 -4.76 20.27 17.35
N PHE A 365 -5.71 21.01 17.90
CA PHE A 365 -6.79 21.63 17.14
C PHE A 365 -6.26 22.92 16.50
N VAL A 366 -5.65 22.77 15.32
CA VAL A 366 -5.17 23.90 14.50
C VAL A 366 -5.96 23.91 13.21
N GLU A 367 -6.44 25.08 12.79
CA GLU A 367 -7.05 25.23 11.48
C GLU A 367 -5.95 25.21 10.39
N PRO A 368 -5.97 24.25 9.46
CA PRO A 368 -5.03 24.24 8.37
C PRO A 368 -5.39 25.33 7.35
N SER A 369 -4.37 26.01 6.83
CA SER A 369 -4.55 27.04 5.81
C SER A 369 -5.11 26.49 4.48
N ASP A 370 -4.89 25.20 4.20
CA ASP A 370 -5.41 24.52 3.00
C ASP A 370 -5.83 23.07 3.33
N PRO A 371 -7.09 22.85 3.72
CA PRO A 371 -7.64 21.52 3.97
C PRO A 371 -7.62 20.63 2.72
N THR A 372 -7.81 21.20 1.53
CA THR A 372 -7.91 20.46 0.26
C THR A 372 -6.61 19.74 -0.05
N ARG A 373 -5.47 20.42 0.14
CA ARG A 373 -4.14 19.83 -0.08
C ARG A 373 -3.88 18.64 0.85
N LEU A 374 -4.30 18.72 2.11
CA LEU A 374 -4.15 17.63 3.08
C LEU A 374 -5.07 16.44 2.76
N LEU A 375 -6.31 16.72 2.34
CA LEU A 375 -7.28 15.70 1.95
C LEU A 375 -6.91 14.98 0.65
N LYS A 376 -6.12 15.60 -0.24
CA LYS A 376 -5.73 15.03 -1.54
C LYS A 376 -5.16 13.62 -1.41
N ALA A 377 -4.29 13.37 -0.43
CA ALA A 377 -3.67 12.06 -0.22
C ALA A 377 -4.68 10.96 0.13
N TYR A 378 -5.81 11.33 0.74
CA TYR A 378 -6.86 10.42 1.21
C TYR A 378 -8.05 10.31 0.24
N ARG A 379 -8.14 11.17 -0.78
CA ARG A 379 -9.23 11.16 -1.75
C ARG A 379 -8.90 10.25 -2.93
N ARG A 380 -9.88 9.44 -3.35
CA ARG A 380 -9.88 8.72 -4.63
C ARG A 380 -11.15 9.08 -5.40
N GLY A 381 -11.00 9.97 -6.38
CA GLY A 381 -12.08 10.41 -7.25
C GLY A 381 -12.09 9.71 -8.61
N THR A 382 -13.00 10.13 -9.48
CA THR A 382 -13.20 9.55 -10.82
C THR A 382 -11.92 9.49 -11.66
N PRO A 383 -11.04 10.52 -11.68
CA PRO A 383 -9.80 10.44 -12.46
C PRO A 383 -8.89 9.28 -12.06
N TYR A 384 -8.88 8.90 -10.78
CA TYR A 384 -8.16 7.74 -10.28
C TYR A 384 -8.90 6.44 -10.62
N LEU A 385 -10.18 6.36 -10.28
CA LEU A 385 -10.95 5.13 -10.34
C LEU A 385 -11.21 4.67 -11.79
N GLN A 386 -11.42 5.58 -12.74
CA GLN A 386 -11.71 5.22 -14.14
C GLN A 386 -10.59 4.43 -14.85
N LYS A 387 -9.38 4.38 -14.25
CA LYS A 387 -8.24 3.61 -14.75
C LYS A 387 -8.45 2.10 -14.61
N TYR A 388 -9.35 1.67 -13.73
CA TYR A 388 -9.60 0.26 -13.41
C TYR A 388 -10.95 -0.20 -13.94
N LYS A 389 -11.01 -1.49 -14.31
CA LYS A 389 -12.20 -2.12 -14.91
C LYS A 389 -13.01 -2.97 -13.94
N ILE A 390 -12.37 -3.40 -12.87
CA ILE A 390 -12.93 -4.27 -11.85
C ILE A 390 -12.47 -3.74 -10.50
N PHE A 391 -13.41 -3.70 -9.57
CA PHE A 391 -13.18 -3.45 -8.16
C PHE A 391 -13.72 -4.61 -7.36
N GLU A 392 -13.13 -4.86 -6.20
CA GLU A 392 -13.71 -5.78 -5.23
C GLU A 392 -13.77 -5.11 -3.87
N LEU A 393 -14.84 -5.39 -3.14
CA LEU A 393 -15.08 -4.90 -1.79
C LEU A 393 -15.25 -6.09 -0.85
N LEU A 394 -14.78 -5.95 0.39
CA LEU A 394 -15.18 -6.78 1.52
C LEU A 394 -15.72 -5.88 2.63
N LYS A 395 -16.99 -6.07 2.97
CA LYS A 395 -17.74 -5.26 3.94
C LYS A 395 -18.09 -6.06 5.18
#